data_AF-A0A524HH20-F1
#
_entry.id   AF-A0A524HH20-F1
#
_cell.length_a   1.000
_cell.length_b   1.000
_cell.length_c   1.000
_cell.angle_alpha   90.00
_cell.angle_beta   90.00
_cell.angle_gamma   90.00
#
_symmetry.space_group_name_H-M   'P 1'
#
loop_
_entity.id
_entity.type
_entity.pdbx_description
1 polymer ?
#
loop_
_entity_poly.entity_id
_entity_poly.type
_entity_poly.pdbx_seq_one_letter_code
_entity_poly.pdbx_strand_id
1 'polypeptide(L)'
;MTPDELQAIMAYLREKVSLGPEEAKNRVIITFDVPKEEEMINAGLNADGVKRILRVNWWKEMVADIIETPDMCDPDESPQQVLEYARDVVSEYIRKRFPLHGE
;
A
#
# COMPACT_ATOMS: atom_id res chain seq x y z
N MET A 1 -10.61 -3.88 15.63
CA MET A 1 -9.73 -4.38 14.57
C MET A 1 -8.73 -5.32 15.20
N THR A 2 -8.82 -6.60 14.87
CA THR A 2 -7.89 -7.64 15.31
C THR A 2 -6.61 -7.63 14.45
N PRO A 3 -5.54 -8.33 14.87
CA PRO A 3 -4.36 -8.52 14.06
C PRO A 3 -4.63 -9.11 12.67
N ASP A 4 -5.52 -10.10 12.62
CA ASP A 4 -5.90 -10.78 11.38
C ASP A 4 -6.63 -9.83 10.42
N GLU A 5 -7.56 -9.01 10.94
CA GLU A 5 -8.27 -7.99 10.15
C GLU A 5 -7.31 -6.92 9.59
N LEU A 6 -6.34 -6.48 10.40
CA LEU A 6 -5.33 -5.52 9.94
C LEU A 6 -4.45 -6.16 8.85
N GLN A 7 -4.06 -7.42 9.03
CA GLN A 7 -3.27 -8.17 8.06
C GLN A 7 -4.00 -8.35 6.73
N ALA A 8 -5.30 -8.65 6.78
CA ALA A 8 -6.14 -8.74 5.58
C ALA A 8 -6.21 -7.40 4.84
N ILE A 9 -6.37 -6.28 5.57
CA ILE A 9 -6.38 -4.94 4.96
C ILE A 9 -5.01 -4.60 4.35
N MET A 10 -3.91 -4.89 5.04
CA MET A 10 -2.55 -4.69 4.51
C MET A 10 -2.35 -5.50 3.23
N ALA A 11 -2.72 -6.79 3.23
CA ALA A 11 -2.60 -7.65 2.06
C ALA A 11 -3.37 -7.09 0.86
N TYR A 12 -4.63 -6.71 1.08
CA TYR A 12 -5.46 -6.10 0.04
C TYR A 12 -4.85 -4.83 -0.53
N LEU A 13 -4.34 -3.93 0.32
CA LEU A 13 -3.72 -2.68 -0.12
C LEU A 13 -2.41 -2.93 -0.89
N ARG A 14 -1.60 -3.93 -0.50
CA ARG A 14 -0.40 -4.31 -1.25
C ARG A 14 -0.73 -4.80 -2.66
N GLU A 15 -1.84 -5.51 -2.84
CA GLU A 15 -2.31 -5.95 -4.17
C GLU A 15 -2.72 -4.78 -5.06
N LYS A 16 -3.09 -3.63 -4.48
CA LYS A 16 -3.39 -2.40 -5.22
C LYS A 16 -2.16 -1.65 -5.70
N VAL A 17 -0.96 -2.03 -5.25
CA VAL A 17 0.31 -1.52 -5.77
C VAL A 17 0.71 -2.36 -6.98
N SER A 18 0.87 -1.70 -8.13
CA SER A 18 1.16 -2.35 -9.41
C SER A 18 2.15 -1.53 -10.22
N LEU A 19 2.88 -2.20 -11.11
CA LEU A 19 3.70 -1.53 -12.11
C LEU A 19 2.80 -0.76 -13.08
N GLY A 20 3.21 0.46 -13.40
CA GLY A 20 2.60 1.27 -14.45
C GLY A 20 2.91 0.73 -15.85
N PRO A 21 2.36 1.37 -16.90
CA PRO A 21 2.57 0.93 -18.28
C PRO A 21 4.06 0.96 -18.66
N GLU A 22 4.51 -0.11 -19.33
CA GLU A 22 5.89 -0.30 -19.82
C GLU A 22 6.34 0.75 -20.85
N GLU A 23 5.44 1.62 -21.34
CA GLU A 23 5.72 2.65 -22.33
C GLU A 23 6.69 3.75 -21.85
N ALA A 24 6.97 3.80 -20.54
CA ALA A 24 8.01 4.62 -19.95
C ALA A 24 9.40 4.00 -20.17
N LYS A 25 9.94 4.19 -21.37
CA LYS A 25 11.32 3.80 -21.72
C LYS A 25 12.30 4.17 -20.60
N ASN A 26 12.84 3.15 -19.92
CA ASN A 26 13.87 3.21 -18.87
C ASN A 26 13.47 3.77 -17.50
N ARG A 27 12.19 3.86 -17.13
CA ARG A 27 11.82 4.17 -15.73
C ARG A 27 10.75 3.23 -15.21
N VAL A 28 11.01 2.67 -14.03
CA VAL A 28 10.00 1.95 -13.26
C VAL A 28 8.94 2.97 -12.84
N ILE A 29 7.69 2.69 -13.17
CA ILE A 29 6.54 3.47 -12.69
C ILE A 29 5.78 2.59 -11.70
N ILE A 30 5.50 3.14 -10.51
CA ILE A 30 4.59 2.52 -9.56
C ILE A 30 3.26 3.26 -9.59
N THR A 31 2.20 2.48 -9.59
CA THR A 31 0.83 2.96 -9.49
C THR A 31 0.17 2.35 -8.27
N PHE A 32 -0.72 3.11 -7.66
CA PHE A 32 -1.51 2.66 -6.53
C PHE A 32 -2.99 2.91 -6.81
N ASP A 33 -3.75 1.83 -7.01
CA ASP A 33 -5.19 1.88 -7.21
C ASP A 33 -5.88 2.11 -5.87
N VAL A 34 -5.99 3.39 -5.48
CA VAL A 34 -6.60 3.82 -4.21
C VAL A 34 -8.02 3.23 -4.11
N PRO A 35 -8.25 2.22 -3.26
CA PRO A 35 -9.55 1.56 -3.22
C PRO A 35 -10.57 2.44 -2.51
N LYS A 36 -11.84 2.29 -2.90
CA LYS A 36 -12.96 2.91 -2.20
C LYS A 36 -13.35 2.07 -0.98
N GLU A 37 -13.97 2.72 0.00
CA GLU A 37 -14.50 2.06 1.20
C GLU A 37 -15.41 0.86 0.83
N GLU A 38 -16.31 1.04 -0.13
CA GLU A 38 -17.24 0.01 -0.59
C GLU A 38 -16.53 -1.20 -1.22
N GLU A 39 -15.47 -0.98 -2.00
CA GLU A 39 -14.70 -2.05 -2.65
C GLU A 39 -14.01 -2.94 -1.61
N MET A 40 -13.44 -2.32 -0.58
CA MET A 40 -12.78 -3.03 0.51
C MET A 40 -13.78 -3.84 1.34
N ILE A 41 -14.96 -3.27 1.64
CA ILE A 41 -16.04 -3.96 2.36
C ILE A 41 -16.58 -5.13 1.52
N ASN A 42 -16.79 -4.94 0.21
CA ASN A 42 -17.24 -5.99 -0.69
C ASN A 42 -16.20 -7.13 -0.84
N ALA A 43 -14.91 -6.82 -0.67
CA ALA A 43 -13.84 -7.81 -0.61
C ALA A 43 -13.81 -8.62 0.71
N GLY A 44 -14.76 -8.38 1.63
CA GLY A 44 -14.86 -9.07 2.90
C GLY A 44 -14.00 -8.48 4.03
N LEU A 45 -13.42 -7.29 3.83
CA LEU A 45 -12.62 -6.63 4.86
C LEU A 45 -13.50 -5.99 5.94
N ASN A 46 -12.94 -5.86 7.15
CA ASN A 46 -13.65 -5.27 8.28
C ASN A 46 -14.02 -3.79 7.99
N ALA A 47 -15.32 -3.49 7.98
CA ALA A 47 -15.83 -2.16 7.63
C ALA A 47 -15.36 -1.03 8.57
N ASP A 48 -15.20 -1.31 9.87
CA ASP A 48 -14.69 -0.32 10.84
C ASP A 48 -13.18 -0.05 10.61
N GLY A 49 -12.41 -1.10 10.37
CA GLY A 49 -10.98 -1.02 10.04
C GLY A 49 -10.73 -0.25 8.75
N VAL A 50 -11.49 -0.55 7.69
CA VAL A 50 -11.46 0.17 6.41
C VAL A 50 -11.76 1.66 6.62
N LYS A 51 -12.85 1.98 7.33
CA LYS A 51 -13.22 3.36 7.66
C LYS A 51 -12.13 4.10 8.41
N ARG A 52 -11.49 3.44 9.37
CA ARG A 52 -10.40 4.05 10.15
C ARG A 52 -9.18 4.31 9.28
N ILE A 53 -8.77 3.34 8.45
CA ILE A 53 -7.60 3.45 7.58
C ILE A 53 -7.79 4.52 6.50
N LEU A 54 -8.95 4.57 5.83
CA LEU A 54 -9.20 5.56 4.76
C LEU A 54 -9.39 7.00 5.27
N ARG A 55 -9.61 7.18 6.57
CA ARG A 55 -9.83 8.52 7.19
C ARG A 55 -8.60 9.08 7.89
N VAL A 56 -7.47 8.38 7.88
CA VAL A 56 -6.24 8.87 8.50
C VAL A 56 -5.66 10.05 7.71
N ASN A 57 -5.07 11.00 8.43
CA ASN A 57 -4.45 12.18 7.83
C ASN A 57 -3.20 11.85 7.00
N TRP A 58 -2.51 10.76 7.33
CA TRP A 58 -1.31 10.29 6.63
C TRP A 58 -1.58 9.44 5.39
N TRP A 59 -2.85 9.21 5.02
CA TRP A 59 -3.19 8.40 3.84
C TRP A 59 -2.53 8.93 2.57
N LYS A 60 -2.63 10.24 2.36
CA LYS A 60 -2.05 10.91 1.19
C LYS A 60 -0.52 10.83 1.18
N GLU A 61 0.10 10.89 2.36
CA GLU A 61 1.56 10.74 2.51
C GLU A 61 1.99 9.32 2.11
N MET A 62 1.28 8.29 2.60
CA MET A 62 1.53 6.91 2.20
C MET A 62 1.41 6.71 0.68
N VAL A 63 0.35 7.26 0.06
CA VAL A 63 0.16 7.14 -1.39
C VAL A 63 1.28 7.83 -2.17
N ALA A 64 1.74 9.00 -1.71
CA ALA A 64 2.87 9.70 -2.32
C ALA A 64 4.15 8.85 -2.22
N ASP A 65 4.51 8.35 -1.03
CA ASP A 65 5.70 7.53 -0.82
C ASP A 65 5.70 6.25 -1.69
N ILE A 66 4.53 5.62 -1.89
CA ILE A 66 4.38 4.45 -2.77
C ILE A 66 4.70 4.83 -4.22
N ILE A 67 4.14 5.93 -4.72
CA ILE A 67 4.33 6.38 -6.11
C ILE A 67 5.75 6.88 -6.35
N GLU A 68 6.36 7.51 -5.35
CA GLU A 68 7.72 8.06 -5.37
C GLU A 68 8.80 7.02 -5.04
N THR A 69 8.41 5.78 -4.71
CA THR A 69 9.35 4.69 -4.40
C THR A 69 10.43 4.50 -5.48
N PRO A 70 10.13 4.52 -6.79
CA PRO A 70 11.16 4.40 -7.83
C PRO A 70 12.26 5.47 -7.78
N ASP A 71 11.96 6.69 -7.33
CA ASP A 71 12.93 7.78 -7.21
C ASP A 71 13.89 7.59 -6.01
N MET A 72 13.51 6.73 -5.05
CA MET A 72 14.33 6.37 -3.88
C MET A 72 15.14 5.07 -4.07
N CYS A 73 14.82 4.30 -5.11
CA CYS A 73 15.49 3.04 -5.45
C CYS A 73 16.72 3.26 -6.32
N ASP A 74 17.62 2.28 -6.34
CA ASP A 74 18.78 2.31 -7.22
C ASP A 74 18.32 2.06 -8.68
N PRO A 75 18.83 2.81 -9.67
CA PRO A 75 18.40 2.65 -11.07
C PRO A 75 18.71 1.27 -11.66
N ASP A 76 19.63 0.50 -11.05
CA ASP A 76 19.93 -0.87 -11.43
C ASP A 76 19.00 -1.91 -10.78
N GLU A 77 18.11 -1.51 -9.85
CA GLU A 77 17.11 -2.40 -9.27
C GLU A 77 16.05 -2.82 -10.31
N SER A 78 15.73 -4.11 -10.32
CA SER A 78 14.71 -4.62 -11.23
C SER A 78 13.32 -4.03 -10.89
N PRO A 79 12.42 -3.86 -11.86
CA PRO A 79 11.06 -3.38 -11.62
C PRO A 79 10.33 -4.17 -10.53
N GLN A 80 10.60 -5.47 -10.43
CA GLN A 80 10.01 -6.34 -9.41
C GLN A 80 10.52 -6.01 -8.00
N GLN A 81 11.81 -5.68 -7.84
CA GLN A 81 12.34 -5.25 -6.54
C GLN A 81 11.72 -3.93 -6.10
N VAL A 82 11.64 -2.95 -7.00
CA VAL A 82 11.01 -1.65 -6.74
C VAL A 82 9.52 -1.82 -6.38
N LEU A 83 8.81 -2.72 -7.07
CA LEU A 83 7.42 -3.05 -6.74
C LEU A 83 7.27 -3.63 -5.33
N GLU A 84 8.16 -4.55 -4.94
CA GLU A 84 8.13 -5.12 -3.60
C GLU A 84 8.43 -4.06 -2.53
N TYR A 85 9.38 -3.15 -2.75
CA TYR A 85 9.59 -2.02 -1.83
C TYR A 85 8.33 -1.15 -1.69
N ALA A 86 7.69 -0.81 -2.80
CA ALA A 86 6.47 -0.01 -2.77
C ALA A 86 5.34 -0.70 -1.99
N ARG A 87 5.26 -2.04 -2.08
CA ARG A 87 4.34 -2.86 -1.27
C ARG A 87 4.74 -2.92 0.20
N ASP A 88 6.02 -2.92 0.51
CA ASP A 88 6.49 -2.86 1.91
C ASP A 88 6.21 -1.49 2.54
N VAL A 89 6.27 -0.39 1.79
CA VAL A 89 5.87 0.95 2.26
C VAL A 89 4.44 0.93 2.82
N VAL A 90 3.48 0.30 2.11
CA VAL A 90 2.10 0.11 2.60
C VAL A 90 2.09 -0.54 3.99
N SER A 91 2.82 -1.66 4.12
CA SER A 91 2.86 -2.45 5.35
C SER A 91 3.50 -1.66 6.49
N GLU A 92 4.59 -0.96 6.21
CA GLU A 92 5.32 -0.14 7.18
C GLU A 92 4.47 1.03 7.69
N TYR A 93 3.76 1.72 6.81
CA TYR A 93 2.85 2.79 7.21
C TYR A 93 1.77 2.28 8.16
N ILE A 94 1.12 1.18 7.79
CA ILE A 94 0.03 0.61 8.59
C ILE A 94 0.54 0.09 9.92
N ARG A 95 1.64 -0.66 9.96
CA ARG A 95 2.24 -1.19 11.20
C ARG A 95 2.67 -0.09 12.16
N LYS A 96 3.30 0.98 11.66
CA LYS A 96 3.77 2.10 12.50
C LYS A 96 2.61 2.86 13.17
N ARG A 97 1.43 2.94 12.53
CA ARG A 97 0.27 3.72 13.04
C ARG A 97 -0.83 2.89 13.68
N PHE A 98 -0.91 1.61 13.33
CA PHE A 98 -1.79 0.63 13.95
C PHE A 98 -0.92 -0.48 14.54
N PRO A 99 -0.18 -0.19 15.63
CA PRO A 99 0.61 -1.21 16.28
C PRO A 99 -0.36 -2.31 16.72
N LEU A 100 -0.08 -3.52 16.26
CA LEU A 100 -0.70 -4.72 16.80
C LEU A 100 -0.16 -4.86 18.22
N HIS A 101 -0.87 -4.32 19.21
CA HIS A 101 -0.56 -4.63 20.59
C HIS A 101 -0.82 -6.13 20.77
N GLY A 102 0.27 -6.88 20.69
CA GLY A 102 0.35 -8.30 20.95
C GLY A 102 1.58 -8.54 21.81
N GLU A 103 1.51 -8.07 23.06
CA GLU A 103 1.98 -8.69 24.31
C GLU A 103 1.60 -7.80 25.50
#